data_AF-A0A6C0HFM7-F1
#
_entry.id   AF-A0A6C0HFM7-F1
#
_cell.length_a   1.000
_cell.length_b   1.000
_cell.length_c   1.000
_cell.angle_alpha   90.00
_cell.angle_beta   90.00
_cell.angle_gamma   90.00
#
_symmetry.space_group_name_H-M   'P 1'
#
loop_
_entity.id
_entity.type
_entity.pdbx_description
1 polymer ?
#
loop_
_entity_poly.entity_id
_entity_poly.type
_entity_poly.pdbx_seq_one_letter_code
_entity_poly.pdbx_strand_id
1 'polypeptide(L)'
;MYLFLAVNAAVIGTIVYLQISQNIQVLRNNWSLYRCNPLYMPLAGWIDPDTGTAGNFQKCMNLMGKDLVGGMTDIFGAQMSLILDSLSSILNPLKLFRGLITRIRGFILSFTNSTLQKASGPLSAFSFLLIKIQDLIRKMTASGYISAFFGLTAVSFIEGFVALFMNIVKAFVIAMLVIAIVLAFFNFPLLALVLFLASLLQSA
;
A
#
# COMPACT_ATOMS: atom_id res chain seq x y z
N MET A 1 -1.19 37.46 95.29
CA MET A 1 -1.38 36.83 93.96
C MET A 1 -0.06 36.38 93.34
N TYR A 2 0.91 37.26 93.09
CA TYR A 2 2.20 36.90 92.48
C TYR A 2 3.00 35.84 93.25
N LEU A 3 2.98 35.90 94.58
CA LEU A 3 3.68 34.94 95.43
C LEU A 3 3.08 33.53 95.34
N PHE A 4 1.75 33.43 95.23
CA PHE A 4 1.05 32.17 95.01
C PHE A 4 1.38 31.57 93.63
N LEU A 5 1.42 32.39 92.58
CA LEU A 5 1.81 31.95 91.24
C LEU A 5 3.27 31.49 91.19
N ALA A 6 4.18 32.22 91.84
CA ALA A 6 5.60 31.88 91.87
C ALA A 6 5.86 30.56 92.60
N VAL A 7 5.20 30.31 93.74
CA VAL A 7 5.35 29.07 94.49
C VAL A 7 4.80 27.88 93.71
N ASN A 8 3.63 28.00 93.08
CA ASN A 8 3.08 26.93 92.25
C ASN A 8 3.95 26.64 91.02
N ALA A 9 4.47 27.67 90.35
CA ALA A 9 5.39 27.50 89.22
C ALA A 9 6.70 26.82 89.65
N ALA A 10 7.23 27.16 90.82
CA ALA A 10 8.41 26.52 91.38
C ALA A 10 8.16 25.03 91.70
N VAL A 11 7.01 24.69 92.30
CA VAL A 11 6.62 23.30 92.59
C VAL A 11 6.44 22.49 91.31
N ILE A 12 5.81 23.06 90.29
CA ILE A 12 5.66 22.39 88.98
C ILE A 12 7.03 22.19 88.33
N GLY A 13 7.91 23.21 88.39
CA GLY A 13 9.27 23.13 87.86
C GLY A 13 10.11 22.05 88.53
N THR A 14 10.02 21.89 89.85
CA THR A 14 10.76 20.84 90.58
C THR A 14 10.23 19.44 90.31
N ILE A 15 8.92 19.25 90.16
CA ILE A 15 8.32 17.96 89.80
C ILE A 15 8.75 17.54 88.39
N VAL A 16 8.67 18.47 87.42
CA VAL A 16 9.11 18.21 86.03
C VAL A 16 10.61 17.91 85.98
N TYR A 17 11.42 18.63 86.75
CA TYR A 17 12.86 18.39 86.87
C TYR A 17 13.17 16.97 87.34
N LEU A 18 12.54 16.53 88.43
CA LEU A 18 12.77 15.21 89.03
C LEU A 18 12.34 14.06 88.10
N GLN A 19 11.21 14.22 87.38
CA GLN A 19 10.68 13.19 86.50
C GLN A 19 11.54 13.00 85.24
N ILE A 20 12.15 14.07 84.75
CA ILE A 20 13.09 14.04 83.62
C ILE A 20 14.44 13.47 84.08
N SER A 21 14.95 13.88 85.24
CA SER A 21 16.24 13.39 85.73
C SER A 21 16.23 11.88 85.99
N GLN A 22 15.11 11.31 86.41
CA GLN A 22 14.95 9.87 86.61
C GLN A 22 14.91 9.07 85.29
N ASN A 23 14.39 9.65 84.20
CA ASN A 23 14.15 8.94 82.94
C ASN A 23 15.05 9.42 81.78
N ILE A 24 16.09 10.21 82.07
CA ILE A 24 16.87 10.90 81.04
C ILE A 24 17.54 9.95 80.04
N GLN A 25 17.95 8.76 80.49
CA GLN A 25 18.56 7.74 79.63
C GLN A 25 17.56 7.13 78.65
N VAL A 26 16.33 6.85 79.10
CA VAL A 26 15.24 6.33 78.25
C VAL A 26 14.80 7.38 77.24
N LEU A 27 14.72 8.64 77.67
CA LEU A 27 14.38 9.78 76.82
C LEU A 27 15.46 10.04 75.75
N ARG A 28 16.74 9.95 76.12
CA ARG A 28 17.85 10.12 75.18
C ARG A 28 17.88 9.01 74.13
N ASN A 29 17.62 7.76 74.53
CA ASN A 29 17.59 6.62 73.61
C ASN A 29 16.42 6.69 72.61
N ASN A 30 15.29 7.28 73.00
CA ASN A 30 14.10 7.43 72.15
C ASN A 30 13.82 8.89 71.76
N TRP A 31 14.85 9.73 71.70
CA TRP A 31 14.67 11.18 71.56
C TRP A 31 13.96 11.58 70.26
N SER A 32 14.16 10.81 69.18
CA SER A 32 13.49 11.01 67.89
C SER A 32 11.95 10.98 67.99
N LEU A 33 11.39 10.23 68.95
CA LEU A 33 9.95 10.10 69.17
C LEU A 33 9.40 11.23 70.06
N TYR A 34 10.15 11.63 71.08
CA TYR A 34 9.70 12.58 72.10
C TYR A 34 10.13 14.04 71.86
N ARG A 35 11.00 14.30 70.88
CA ARG A 35 11.54 15.64 70.54
C ARG A 35 10.49 16.71 70.25
N CYS A 36 9.31 16.30 69.78
CA CYS A 36 8.20 17.20 69.43
C CYS A 36 7.12 17.29 70.52
N ASN A 37 7.31 16.62 71.67
CA ASN A 37 6.36 16.68 72.77
C ASN A 37 6.57 17.99 73.56
N PRO A 38 5.52 18.83 73.73
CA PRO A 38 5.63 20.13 74.40
C PRO A 38 6.07 20.04 75.86
N LEU A 39 5.90 18.89 76.53
CA LEU A 39 6.31 18.70 77.93
C LEU A 39 7.84 18.64 78.09
N TYR A 40 8.55 18.10 77.10
CA TYR A 40 10.01 17.86 77.16
C TYR A 40 10.81 18.85 76.31
N MET A 41 10.13 19.57 75.42
CA MET A 41 10.75 20.51 74.47
C MET A 41 11.51 21.67 75.13
N PRO A 42 11.02 22.36 76.18
CA PRO A 42 11.75 23.46 76.81
C PRO A 42 13.10 23.03 77.42
N LEU A 43 13.19 21.75 77.78
CA LEU A 43 14.35 21.12 78.42
C LEU A 43 15.15 20.24 77.44
N ALA A 44 14.88 20.37 76.13
CA ALA A 44 15.57 19.64 75.07
C ALA A 44 17.10 19.83 75.12
N GLY A 45 17.58 21.03 75.48
CA GLY A 45 19.02 21.30 75.62
C GLY A 45 19.73 20.51 76.73
N TRP A 46 19.00 19.90 77.67
CA TRP A 46 19.58 18.97 78.65
C TRP A 46 19.58 17.51 78.18
N ILE A 47 18.69 17.17 77.26
CA ILE A 47 18.53 15.80 76.77
C ILE A 47 19.45 15.57 75.56
N ASP A 48 19.48 16.55 74.65
CA ASP A 48 20.34 16.63 73.46
C ASP A 48 21.13 17.96 73.47
N PRO A 49 22.36 17.95 74.03
CA PRO A 49 23.21 19.14 74.13
C PRO A 49 23.65 19.69 72.76
N ASP A 50 23.68 18.86 71.73
CA ASP A 50 24.26 19.21 70.42
C ASP A 50 23.32 20.11 69.61
N THR A 51 22.00 19.96 69.79
CA THR A 51 21.00 20.75 69.05
C THR A 51 20.40 21.87 69.87
N GLY A 52 20.44 21.78 71.20
CA GLY A 52 19.85 22.76 72.10
C GLY A 52 18.33 22.89 71.97
N THR A 53 17.71 23.68 72.85
CA THR A 53 16.25 23.86 72.87
C THR A 53 15.73 24.55 71.61
N ALA A 54 16.42 25.58 71.11
CA ALA A 54 16.01 26.33 69.92
C ALA A 54 16.20 25.52 68.62
N GLY A 55 17.30 24.78 68.48
CA GLY A 55 17.55 23.95 67.30
C GLY A 55 16.58 22.77 67.21
N ASN A 56 16.20 22.19 68.35
CA ASN A 56 15.17 21.15 68.39
C ASN A 56 13.77 21.68 68.01
N PHE A 57 13.41 22.89 68.46
CA PHE A 57 12.17 23.55 68.05
C PHE A 57 12.10 23.72 66.52
N GLN A 58 13.17 24.21 65.91
CA GLN A 58 13.23 24.41 64.45
C GLN A 58 13.14 23.08 63.68
N LYS A 59 13.76 22.01 64.18
CA LYS A 59 13.62 20.66 63.59
C LYS A 59 12.18 20.16 63.64
N CYS A 60 11.48 20.38 64.75
CA CYS A 60 10.08 19.97 64.89
C CYS A 60 9.14 20.78 63.98
N MET A 61 9.34 22.10 63.90
CA MET A 61 8.62 22.96 62.96
C MET A 61 8.84 22.55 61.50
N ASN A 62 10.06 22.16 61.13
CA ASN A 62 10.38 21.67 59.79
C ASN A 62 9.73 20.31 59.49
N LEU A 63 9.53 19.45 60.49
CA LEU A 63 8.82 18.17 60.31
C LEU A 63 7.32 18.40 60.10
N MET A 64 6.71 19.27 60.89
CA MET A 64 5.31 19.67 60.67
C MET A 64 5.12 20.37 59.32
N GLY A 65 6.09 21.19 58.90
CA GLY A 65 6.09 21.84 57.58
C GLY A 65 6.20 20.85 56.41
N LYS A 66 6.91 19.73 56.59
CA LYS A 66 7.00 18.67 55.56
C LYS A 66 5.66 17.98 55.32
N ASP A 67 4.89 17.72 56.37
CA ASP A 67 3.57 17.09 56.21
C ASP A 67 2.57 18.04 55.53
N LEU A 68 2.66 19.35 55.81
CA LEU A 68 1.85 20.37 55.17
C LEU A 68 2.16 20.51 53.67
N VAL A 69 3.46 20.56 53.33
CA VAL A 69 3.92 20.63 51.93
C VAL A 69 3.61 19.33 51.20
N GLY A 70 3.77 18.17 51.86
CA GLY A 70 3.42 16.86 51.35
C GLY A 70 1.95 16.76 50.92
N GLY A 71 1.04 17.21 51.80
CA GLY A 71 -0.40 17.26 51.49
C GLY A 71 -0.74 18.18 50.32
N MET A 72 -0.06 19.32 50.17
CA MET A 72 -0.23 20.19 49.01
C MET A 72 0.30 19.55 47.72
N THR A 73 1.48 18.94 47.75
CA THR A 73 2.05 18.27 46.57
C THR A 73 1.24 17.07 46.11
N ASP A 74 0.59 16.34 47.01
CA ASP A 74 -0.32 15.25 46.65
C ASP A 74 -1.58 15.76 45.94
N ILE A 75 -2.16 16.87 46.42
CA ILE A 75 -3.32 17.49 45.77
C ILE A 75 -2.94 17.99 44.37
N PHE A 76 -1.77 18.62 44.22
CA PHE A 76 -1.28 19.04 42.90
C PHE A 76 -0.97 17.84 41.98
N GLY A 77 -0.42 16.75 42.53
CA GLY A 77 -0.15 15.51 41.79
C GLY A 77 -1.42 14.86 41.28
N ALA A 78 -2.46 14.77 42.12
CA ALA A 78 -3.76 14.21 41.76
C ALA A 78 -4.46 15.04 40.67
N GLN A 79 -4.43 16.37 40.77
CA GLN A 79 -4.99 17.25 39.74
C GLN A 79 -4.24 17.14 38.41
N MET A 80 -2.91 16.98 38.46
CA MET A 80 -2.11 16.80 37.26
C MET A 80 -2.32 15.43 36.62
N SER A 81 -2.57 14.37 37.40
CA SER A 81 -2.93 13.05 36.85
C SER A 81 -4.26 13.10 36.10
N LEU A 82 -5.27 13.79 36.64
CA LEU A 82 -6.57 13.96 35.97
C LEU A 82 -6.45 14.70 34.63
N ILE A 83 -5.57 15.71 34.56
CA ILE A 83 -5.28 16.43 33.31
C ILE A 83 -4.59 15.51 32.30
N LEU A 84 -3.60 14.72 32.75
CA LEU A 84 -2.88 13.76 31.89
C LEU A 84 -3.80 12.64 31.39
N ASP A 85 -4.69 12.14 32.22
CA ASP A 85 -5.68 11.12 31.86
C ASP A 85 -6.73 11.66 30.88
N SER A 86 -7.13 12.92 31.04
CA SER A 86 -8.00 13.62 30.09
C SER A 86 -7.31 13.83 28.74
N LEU A 87 -6.04 14.21 28.72
CA LEU A 87 -5.23 14.31 27.50
C LEU A 87 -5.06 12.94 26.82
N SER A 88 -4.77 11.90 27.59
CA SER A 88 -4.68 10.51 27.13
C SER A 88 -5.98 10.04 26.46
N SER A 89 -7.12 10.36 27.10
CA SER A 89 -8.46 10.03 26.60
C SER A 89 -8.82 10.76 25.31
N ILE A 90 -8.17 11.89 24.99
CA ILE A 90 -8.32 12.61 23.71
C ILE A 90 -7.35 12.05 22.64
N LEU A 91 -6.13 11.67 23.04
CA LEU A 91 -5.12 11.14 22.12
C LEU A 91 -5.43 9.72 21.63
N ASN A 92 -6.09 8.91 22.46
CA ASN A 92 -6.49 7.54 22.11
C ASN A 92 -7.50 7.46 20.94
N PRO A 93 -8.62 8.19 20.94
CA PRO A 93 -9.55 8.20 19.82
C PRO A 93 -8.91 8.74 18.54
N LEU A 94 -7.96 9.68 18.63
CA LEU A 94 -7.21 10.16 17.45
C LEU A 94 -6.32 9.08 16.83
N LYS A 95 -5.68 8.24 17.64
CA LYS A 95 -4.89 7.08 17.19
C LYS A 95 -5.79 6.00 16.60
N LEU A 96 -6.93 5.71 17.24
CA LEU A 96 -7.95 4.80 16.72
C LEU A 96 -8.51 5.27 15.38
N PHE A 97 -8.82 6.56 15.25
CA PHE A 97 -9.33 7.16 14.02
C PHE A 97 -8.30 7.10 12.89
N ARG A 98 -7.03 7.44 13.18
CA ARG A 98 -5.93 7.25 12.22
C ARG A 98 -5.77 5.78 11.83
N GLY A 99 -5.86 4.85 12.78
CA GLY A 99 -5.82 3.42 12.53
C GLY A 99 -6.96 2.94 11.63
N LEU A 100 -8.18 3.44 11.85
CA LEU A 100 -9.35 3.14 11.03
C LEU A 100 -9.19 3.66 9.59
N ILE A 101 -8.73 4.89 9.41
CA ILE A 101 -8.42 5.47 8.08
C ILE A 101 -7.35 4.65 7.36
N THR A 102 -6.30 4.22 8.06
CA THR A 102 -5.25 3.36 7.48
C THR A 102 -5.79 2.00 7.07
N ARG A 103 -6.65 1.38 7.88
CA ARG A 103 -7.32 0.10 7.55
C ARG A 103 -8.24 0.25 6.35
N ILE A 104 -9.04 1.32 6.28
CA ILE A 104 -9.92 1.61 5.14
C ILE A 104 -9.10 1.81 3.86
N ARG A 105 -8.02 2.59 3.92
CA ARG A 105 -7.10 2.77 2.77
C ARG A 105 -6.48 1.44 2.32
N GLY A 106 -6.02 0.62 3.26
CA GLY A 106 -5.48 -0.71 2.98
C GLY A 106 -6.52 -1.63 2.32
N PHE A 107 -7.76 -1.61 2.81
CA PHE A 107 -8.87 -2.35 2.22
C PHE A 107 -9.17 -1.89 0.79
N ILE A 108 -9.26 -0.58 0.54
CA ILE A 108 -9.51 -0.02 -0.80
C ILE A 108 -8.40 -0.43 -1.77
N LEU A 109 -7.14 -0.34 -1.36
CA LEU A 109 -5.98 -0.76 -2.18
C LEU A 109 -6.02 -2.27 -2.48
N SER A 110 -6.31 -3.10 -1.48
CA SER A 110 -6.44 -4.55 -1.64
C SER A 110 -7.61 -4.93 -2.55
N PHE A 111 -8.76 -4.28 -2.39
CA PHE A 111 -9.94 -4.48 -3.22
C PHE A 111 -9.66 -4.10 -4.68
N THR A 112 -9.03 -2.93 -4.88
CA THR A 112 -8.65 -2.42 -6.21
C THR A 112 -7.67 -3.37 -6.89
N ASN A 113 -6.60 -3.78 -6.20
CA ASN A 113 -5.62 -4.71 -6.75
C ASN A 113 -6.23 -6.07 -7.11
N SER A 114 -7.05 -6.64 -6.22
CA SER A 114 -7.65 -7.96 -6.46
C SER A 114 -8.71 -7.92 -7.57
N THR A 115 -9.47 -6.83 -7.68
CA THR A 115 -10.54 -6.71 -8.67
C THR A 115 -9.99 -6.34 -10.05
N LEU A 116 -9.06 -5.39 -10.15
CA LEU A 116 -8.42 -5.06 -11.42
C LEU A 116 -7.53 -6.20 -11.94
N GLN A 117 -6.83 -6.94 -11.08
CA GLN A 117 -6.08 -8.12 -11.52
C GLN A 117 -7.00 -9.23 -12.04
N LYS A 118 -8.17 -9.43 -11.42
CA LYS A 118 -9.15 -10.40 -11.91
C LYS A 118 -9.82 -9.95 -13.20
N ALA A 119 -9.96 -8.63 -13.42
CA ALA A 119 -10.53 -8.08 -14.65
C ALA A 119 -9.55 -8.08 -15.85
N SER A 120 -8.24 -7.98 -15.59
CA SER A 120 -7.23 -7.97 -16.67
C SER A 120 -7.06 -9.32 -17.36
N GLY A 121 -7.29 -10.44 -16.65
CA GLY A 121 -7.24 -11.79 -17.22
C GLY A 121 -8.22 -12.00 -18.38
N PRO A 122 -9.54 -11.78 -18.17
CA PRO A 122 -10.55 -11.87 -19.23
C PRO A 122 -10.30 -10.93 -20.40
N LEU A 123 -9.84 -9.69 -20.14
CA LEU A 123 -9.51 -8.72 -21.20
C LEU A 123 -8.35 -9.19 -22.09
N SER A 124 -7.33 -9.81 -21.49
CA SER A 124 -6.20 -10.39 -22.22
C SER A 124 -6.64 -11.58 -23.07
N ALA A 125 -7.45 -12.49 -22.51
CA ALA A 125 -8.00 -13.63 -23.23
C ALA A 125 -8.90 -13.20 -24.41
N PHE A 126 -9.73 -12.17 -24.21
CA PHE A 126 -10.58 -11.61 -25.25
C PHE A 126 -9.75 -10.94 -26.37
N SER A 127 -8.72 -10.16 -26.01
CA SER A 127 -7.80 -9.56 -26.98
C SER A 127 -7.06 -10.62 -27.80
N PHE A 128 -6.62 -11.71 -27.15
CA PHE A 128 -6.02 -12.85 -27.84
C PHE A 128 -6.97 -13.52 -28.83
N LEU A 129 -8.25 -13.71 -28.45
CA LEU A 129 -9.27 -14.23 -29.36
C LEU A 129 -9.49 -13.31 -30.56
N LEU A 130 -9.57 -12.00 -30.36
CA LEU A 130 -9.72 -11.03 -31.46
C LEU A 130 -8.54 -11.08 -32.43
N ILE A 131 -7.30 -11.16 -31.93
CA ILE A 131 -6.09 -11.32 -32.76
C ILE A 131 -6.18 -12.62 -33.57
N LYS A 132 -6.62 -13.72 -32.95
CA LYS A 132 -6.77 -15.00 -33.63
C LYS A 132 -7.83 -14.96 -34.72
N ILE A 133 -8.96 -14.28 -34.50
CA ILE A 133 -9.99 -14.07 -35.52
C ILE A 133 -9.43 -13.24 -36.68
N GLN A 134 -8.67 -12.17 -36.42
CA GLN A 134 -8.01 -11.39 -37.46
C GLN A 134 -7.02 -12.22 -38.28
N ASP A 135 -6.23 -13.08 -37.63
CA ASP A 135 -5.31 -14.00 -38.32
C ASP A 135 -6.06 -14.99 -39.21
N LEU A 136 -7.19 -15.53 -38.76
CA LEU A 136 -8.04 -16.41 -39.57
C LEU A 136 -8.62 -15.68 -40.79
N ILE A 137 -9.11 -14.45 -40.63
CA ILE A 137 -9.62 -13.64 -41.75
C ILE A 137 -8.50 -13.37 -42.76
N ARG A 138 -7.30 -13.01 -42.30
CA ARG A 138 -6.14 -12.78 -43.18
C ARG A 138 -5.74 -14.03 -43.95
N LYS A 139 -5.74 -15.20 -43.30
CA LYS A 139 -5.47 -16.49 -43.95
C LYS A 139 -6.56 -16.87 -44.95
N MET A 140 -7.83 -16.59 -44.64
CA MET A 140 -8.95 -16.83 -45.54
C MET A 140 -8.89 -15.92 -46.78
N THR A 141 -8.54 -14.65 -46.63
CA THR A 141 -8.33 -13.77 -47.78
C THR A 141 -7.14 -14.22 -48.61
N ALA A 142 -6.03 -14.62 -47.97
CA ALA A 142 -4.84 -15.09 -48.67
C ALA A 142 -5.09 -16.39 -49.46
N SER A 143 -5.81 -17.35 -48.88
CA SER A 143 -6.18 -18.59 -49.60
C SER A 143 -7.14 -18.32 -50.76
N GLY A 144 -8.05 -17.36 -50.62
CA GLY A 144 -8.94 -16.92 -51.70
C GLY A 144 -8.21 -16.25 -52.86
N TYR A 145 -7.21 -15.40 -52.58
CA TYR A 145 -6.37 -14.83 -53.64
C TYR A 145 -5.57 -15.92 -54.36
N ILE A 146 -4.97 -16.85 -53.62
CA ILE A 146 -4.20 -17.95 -54.20
C ILE A 146 -5.08 -18.80 -55.13
N SER A 147 -6.30 -19.18 -54.70
CA SER A 147 -7.20 -19.96 -55.55
C SER A 147 -7.67 -19.21 -56.79
N ALA A 148 -7.91 -17.90 -56.70
CA ALA A 148 -8.25 -17.06 -57.85
C ALA A 148 -7.10 -16.99 -58.87
N PHE A 149 -5.86 -16.78 -58.41
CA PHE A 149 -4.69 -16.79 -59.28
C PHE A 149 -4.48 -18.16 -59.93
N PHE A 150 -4.59 -19.26 -59.20
CA PHE A 150 -4.51 -20.62 -59.77
C PHE A 150 -5.60 -20.87 -60.82
N GLY A 151 -6.82 -20.37 -60.60
CA GLY A 151 -7.91 -20.45 -61.58
C GLY A 151 -7.57 -19.71 -62.88
N LEU A 152 -7.03 -18.49 -62.77
CA LEU A 152 -6.62 -17.70 -63.93
C LEU A 152 -5.47 -18.37 -64.69
N THR A 153 -4.44 -18.89 -64.00
CA THR A 153 -3.35 -19.62 -64.69
C THR A 153 -3.84 -20.88 -65.36
N ALA A 154 -4.81 -21.61 -64.78
CA ALA A 154 -5.40 -22.78 -65.40
C ALA A 154 -6.17 -22.43 -66.69
N VAL A 155 -6.93 -21.33 -66.70
CA VAL A 155 -7.63 -20.84 -67.90
C VAL A 155 -6.63 -20.42 -68.98
N SER A 156 -5.63 -19.61 -68.63
CA SER A 156 -4.58 -19.20 -69.58
C SER A 156 -3.80 -20.37 -70.14
N PHE A 157 -3.61 -21.44 -69.36
CA PHE A 157 -2.99 -22.67 -69.84
C PHE A 157 -3.85 -23.38 -70.89
N ILE A 158 -5.16 -23.47 -70.68
CA ILE A 158 -6.09 -24.07 -71.64
C ILE A 158 -6.14 -23.25 -72.93
N GLU A 159 -6.22 -21.93 -72.84
CA GLU A 159 -6.18 -21.05 -74.02
C GLU A 159 -4.87 -21.21 -74.80
N GLY A 160 -3.74 -21.24 -74.11
CA GLY A 160 -2.43 -21.48 -74.73
C GLY A 160 -2.36 -22.84 -75.42
N PHE A 161 -2.93 -23.89 -74.81
CA PHE A 161 -3.01 -25.22 -75.40
C PHE A 161 -3.88 -25.24 -76.66
N VAL A 162 -5.09 -24.67 -76.61
CA VAL A 162 -5.98 -24.59 -77.78
C VAL A 162 -5.35 -23.75 -78.90
N ALA A 163 -4.72 -22.62 -78.58
CA ALA A 163 -4.01 -21.79 -79.53
C ALA A 163 -2.86 -22.56 -80.21
N LEU A 164 -2.14 -23.39 -79.46
CA LEU A 164 -1.08 -24.25 -80.00
C LEU A 164 -1.65 -25.22 -81.06
N PHE A 165 -2.73 -25.94 -80.76
CA PHE A 165 -3.34 -26.86 -81.73
C PHE A 165 -3.88 -26.13 -82.97
N MET A 166 -4.57 -25.00 -82.78
CA MET A 166 -5.07 -24.21 -83.90
C MET A 166 -3.93 -23.67 -84.79
N ASN A 167 -2.81 -23.26 -84.18
CA ASN A 167 -1.64 -22.80 -84.93
C ASN A 167 -0.97 -23.93 -85.70
N ILE A 168 -0.88 -25.15 -85.14
CA ILE A 168 -0.38 -26.32 -85.86
C ILE A 168 -1.27 -26.62 -87.07
N VAL A 169 -2.59 -26.67 -86.89
CA VAL A 169 -3.54 -26.94 -87.98
C VAL A 169 -3.45 -25.85 -89.06
N LYS A 170 -3.42 -24.57 -88.68
CA LYS A 170 -3.25 -23.46 -89.63
C LYS A 170 -1.94 -23.57 -90.41
N ALA A 171 -0.83 -23.89 -89.74
CA ALA A 171 0.47 -24.06 -90.40
C ALA A 171 0.45 -25.21 -91.41
N PHE A 172 -0.19 -26.34 -91.06
CA PHE A 172 -0.34 -27.48 -91.95
C PHE A 172 -1.19 -27.15 -93.19
N VAL A 173 -2.32 -26.47 -93.00
CA VAL A 173 -3.22 -26.06 -94.11
C VAL A 173 -2.52 -25.08 -95.05
N ILE A 174 -1.79 -24.10 -94.52
CA ILE A 174 -1.03 -23.15 -95.34
C ILE A 174 0.04 -23.89 -96.14
N ALA A 175 0.77 -24.84 -95.54
CA ALA A 175 1.75 -25.65 -96.26
C ALA A 175 1.12 -26.46 -97.41
N MET A 176 -0.04 -27.09 -97.18
CA MET A 176 -0.77 -27.80 -98.24
C MET A 176 -1.23 -26.87 -99.37
N LEU A 177 -1.69 -25.67 -99.04
CA LEU A 177 -2.15 -24.68 -100.01
C LEU A 177 -1.00 -24.17 -100.89
N VAL A 178 0.18 -23.92 -100.31
CA VAL A 178 1.38 -23.52 -101.07
C VAL A 178 1.75 -24.60 -102.09
N ILE A 179 1.74 -25.88 -101.70
CA ILE A 179 2.00 -27.00 -102.63
C ILE A 179 0.94 -27.05 -103.73
N ALA A 180 -0.34 -26.86 -103.40
CA ALA A 180 -1.43 -26.85 -104.37
C ALA A 180 -1.30 -25.71 -105.39
N ILE A 181 -0.90 -24.50 -104.97
CA ILE A 181 -0.66 -23.37 -105.87
C ILE A 181 0.50 -23.67 -106.83
N VAL A 182 1.61 -24.23 -106.32
CA VAL A 182 2.76 -24.61 -107.15
C VAL A 182 2.36 -25.63 -108.22
N LEU A 183 1.55 -26.63 -107.87
CA LEU A 183 1.02 -27.60 -108.82
C LEU A 183 0.00 -26.99 -109.81
N ALA A 184 -0.85 -26.07 -109.36
CA ALA A 184 -1.83 -25.39 -110.21
C ALA A 184 -1.18 -24.44 -111.24
N PHE A 185 0.03 -23.92 -110.98
CA PHE A 185 0.79 -23.15 -111.97
C PHE A 185 1.17 -23.98 -113.22
N PHE A 186 1.17 -25.31 -113.11
CA PHE A 186 1.33 -26.23 -114.24
C PHE A 186 0.00 -26.64 -114.90
N ASN A 187 -1.17 -26.31 -114.32
CA ASN A 187 -2.49 -26.66 -114.88
C ASN A 187 -3.59 -25.63 -114.50
N PHE A 188 -3.89 -24.72 -115.44
CA PHE A 188 -4.70 -23.50 -115.28
C PHE A 188 -6.11 -23.65 -114.65
N PRO A 189 -6.89 -24.72 -114.90
CA PRO A 189 -8.24 -24.84 -114.34
C PRO A 189 -8.30 -25.10 -112.83
N LEU A 190 -7.25 -25.70 -112.24
CA LEU A 190 -7.26 -26.11 -110.83
C LEU A 190 -7.04 -24.93 -109.86
N LEU A 191 -6.42 -23.85 -110.34
CA LEU A 191 -6.05 -22.67 -109.55
C LEU A 191 -7.29 -21.91 -109.02
N ALA A 192 -8.35 -21.80 -109.82
CA ALA A 192 -9.57 -21.07 -109.46
C ALA A 192 -10.32 -21.71 -108.28
N LEU A 193 -10.29 -23.05 -108.18
CA LEU A 193 -10.98 -23.79 -107.11
C LEU A 193 -10.24 -23.67 -105.77
N VAL A 194 -8.91 -23.63 -105.78
CA VAL A 194 -8.09 -23.50 -104.56
C VAL A 194 -8.22 -22.10 -103.95
N LEU A 195 -8.21 -21.03 -104.76
CA LEU A 195 -8.40 -19.65 -104.27
C LEU A 195 -9.78 -19.43 -103.64
N PHE A 196 -10.81 -20.09 -104.19
CA PHE A 196 -12.16 -20.05 -103.62
C PHE A 196 -12.22 -20.70 -102.24
N LEU A 197 -11.64 -21.89 -102.06
CA LEU A 197 -11.58 -22.57 -100.76
C LEU A 197 -10.74 -21.80 -99.73
N ALA A 198 -9.64 -21.17 -100.16
CA ALA A 198 -8.81 -20.34 -99.31
C ALA A 198 -9.56 -19.13 -98.74
N SER A 199 -10.41 -18.48 -99.55
CA SER A 199 -11.19 -17.32 -99.14
C SER A 199 -12.25 -17.65 -98.08
N LEU A 200 -12.78 -18.88 -98.07
CA LEU A 200 -13.76 -19.34 -97.09
C LEU A 200 -13.13 -19.64 -95.72
N LEU A 201 -11.86 -20.00 -95.68
CA LEU A 201 -11.11 -20.29 -94.45
C LEU A 201 -10.61 -19.04 -93.73
N GLN A 202 -10.55 -17.89 -94.41
CA GLN A 202 -10.09 -16.62 -93.82
C GLN A 202 -11.23 -15.85 -93.11
N SER A 203 -12.48 -16.26 -93.30
CA SER A 203 -13.67 -15.67 -92.67
C SER A 203 -14.18 -16.40 -91.42
N ALA A 204 -13.46 -17.40 -90.91
CA ALA A 204 -13.78 -18.17 -89.70
C ALA A 204 -12.61 -18.14 -88.70
#